data_AF-A0A1Y3UU02-F1
#
_entry.id   AF-A0A1Y3UU02-F1
#
_cell.length_a   1.000
_cell.length_b   1.000
_cell.length_c   1.000
_cell.angle_alpha   90.00
_cell.angle_beta   90.00
_cell.angle_gamma   90.00
#
_symmetry.space_group_name_H-M   'P 1'
#
loop_
_entity.id
_entity.type
_entity.pdbx_description
1 polymer ?
#
loop_
_entity_poly.entity_id
_entity_poly.type
_entity_poly.pdbx_seq_one_letter_code
_entity_poly.pdbx_strand_id
1 'polypeptide(L)'
;MRALLPVYCRPLGYFIIALALFLPFIFLLWGKVTDANLLFYKECSKLLMMMGALMIIFALTKNENKEIEQVRNKATRNAIFLTVLFIFGGMLYRVAQGDLLSVDSSSFLIFLILNVLCLEFGIKKATVDRLFKRNGR
;
A
#
# COMPACT_ATOMS: atom_id res chain seq x y z
N MET A 1 3.76 -14.90 -9.38
CA MET A 1 3.07 -15.31 -8.14
C MET A 1 1.59 -15.23 -8.40
N ARG A 2 0.86 -16.31 -8.11
CA ARG A 2 -0.61 -16.29 -8.11
C ARG A 2 -1.08 -15.31 -7.03
N ALA A 3 -2.15 -14.58 -7.27
CA ALA A 3 -2.69 -13.70 -6.24
C ALA A 3 -3.19 -14.52 -5.07
N LEU A 4 -2.92 -14.01 -3.86
CA LEU A 4 -3.27 -14.68 -2.62
C LEU A 4 -4.68 -14.32 -2.15
N LEU A 5 -5.19 -13.13 -2.54
CA LEU A 5 -6.43 -12.57 -1.99
C LEU A 5 -7.55 -12.45 -3.04
N PRO A 6 -8.82 -12.68 -2.65
CA PRO A 6 -9.97 -12.57 -3.54
C PRO A 6 -10.22 -11.13 -4.04
N VAL A 7 -10.97 -10.99 -5.14
CA VAL A 7 -11.22 -9.70 -5.82
C VAL A 7 -11.84 -8.63 -4.89
N TYR A 8 -12.62 -9.06 -3.89
CA TYR A 8 -13.27 -8.18 -2.92
C TYR A 8 -12.27 -7.46 -1.98
N CYS A 9 -11.04 -7.94 -1.84
CA CYS A 9 -10.02 -7.28 -1.02
C CYS A 9 -9.59 -5.91 -1.55
N ARG A 10 -9.76 -5.65 -2.85
CA ARG A 10 -9.39 -4.35 -3.45
C ARG A 10 -10.31 -3.19 -3.00
N PRO A 11 -11.66 -3.26 -3.18
CA PRO A 11 -12.55 -2.23 -2.66
C PRO A 11 -12.51 -2.15 -1.13
N LEU A 12 -12.34 -3.28 -0.45
CA LEU A 12 -12.21 -3.34 1.00
C LEU A 12 -10.91 -2.66 1.49
N GLY A 13 -9.79 -2.83 0.78
CA GLY A 13 -8.54 -2.14 1.07
C GLY A 13 -8.65 -0.61 0.91
N TYR A 14 -9.34 -0.13 -0.13
CA TYR A 14 -9.62 1.31 -0.27
C TYR A 14 -10.49 1.85 0.86
N PHE A 15 -11.51 1.09 1.27
CA PHE A 15 -12.35 1.45 2.41
C PHE A 15 -11.56 1.55 3.71
N ILE A 16 -10.65 0.60 3.97
CA ILE A 16 -9.78 0.62 5.16
C ILE A 16 -8.84 1.83 5.15
N ILE A 17 -8.24 2.17 4.01
CA ILE A 17 -7.38 3.35 3.90
C ILE A 17 -8.18 4.63 4.17
N ALA A 18 -9.38 4.75 3.59
CA ALA A 18 -10.25 5.90 3.82
C ALA A 18 -10.63 6.00 5.31
N LEU A 19 -11.09 4.91 5.91
CA LEU A 19 -11.42 4.85 7.34
C LEU A 19 -10.22 5.25 8.21
N ALA A 20 -9.03 4.72 7.92
CA ALA A 20 -7.80 5.02 8.66
C ALA A 20 -7.41 6.50 8.57
N LEU A 21 -7.65 7.14 7.42
CA LEU A 21 -7.37 8.56 7.21
C LEU A 21 -8.33 9.45 8.01
N PHE A 22 -9.60 9.06 8.15
CA PHE A 22 -10.60 9.81 8.91
C PHE A 22 -10.59 9.52 10.42
N LEU A 23 -10.06 8.37 10.83
CA LEU A 23 -9.99 7.92 12.23
C LEU A 23 -9.41 8.97 13.20
N PRO A 24 -8.22 9.57 12.95
CA PRO A 24 -7.67 10.59 13.84
C PRO A 24 -8.52 11.86 13.91
N PHE A 25 -9.19 12.24 12.81
CA PHE A 25 -10.10 13.40 12.80
C PHE A 25 -11.38 13.13 13.61
N ILE A 26 -11.95 11.93 13.52
CA ILE A 26 -13.15 11.54 14.28
C ILE A 26 -12.85 11.52 15.78
N PHE A 27 -11.71 10.93 16.18
CA PHE A 27 -11.30 10.91 17.59
C PHE A 27 -11.04 12.31 18.15
N LEU A 28 -10.48 13.21 17.33
CA LEU A 28 -10.27 14.60 17.69
C LEU A 28 -11.60 15.33 17.90
N LEU A 29 -12.59 15.14 17.02
CA LEU A 29 -13.92 15.74 17.15
C LEU A 29 -14.71 15.23 18.37
N TRP A 30 -14.49 13.98 18.78
CA TRP A 30 -15.10 13.41 19.99
C TRP A 30 -14.39 13.78 21.31
N GLY A 31 -13.32 14.58 21.26
CA GLY A 31 -12.61 15.04 22.46
C GLY A 31 -11.95 13.92 23.27
N LYS A 32 -11.77 12.73 22.68
CA LYS A 32 -11.13 11.56 23.32
C LYS A 32 -9.61 11.51 23.08
N VAL A 33 -9.02 12.60 22.57
CA VAL A 33 -7.60 12.71 22.26
C VAL A 33 -6.87 13.37 23.42
N THR A 34 -5.85 12.70 23.93
CA THR A 34 -4.91 13.19 24.96
C THR A 34 -3.50 13.16 24.36
N ASP A 35 -2.59 14.05 24.76
CA ASP A 35 -1.23 14.14 24.18
C ASP A 35 -0.46 12.80 24.21
N ALA A 36 -0.68 11.99 25.25
CA ALA A 36 -0.11 10.64 25.36
C ALA A 36 -0.72 9.62 24.36
N ASN A 37 -2.01 9.76 24.04
CA ASN A 37 -2.74 8.82 23.18
C ASN A 37 -2.70 9.21 21.69
N LEU A 38 -2.37 10.47 21.39
CA LEU A 38 -2.27 11.00 20.02
C LEU A 38 -1.23 10.23 19.19
N LEU A 39 -0.08 9.93 19.79
CA LEU A 39 0.99 9.15 19.16
C LEU A 39 0.51 7.73 18.81
N PHE A 40 -0.22 7.09 19.74
CA PHE A 40 -0.79 5.77 19.53
C PHE A 40 -1.83 5.76 18.40
N TYR A 41 -2.76 6.73 18.37
CA TYR A 41 -3.75 6.83 17.27
C TYR A 41 -3.10 7.09 15.91
N LYS A 42 -2.04 7.90 15.87
CA LYS A 42 -1.30 8.19 14.63
C LYS A 42 -0.60 6.93 14.11
N GLU A 43 0.10 6.18 14.96
CA GLU A 43 0.75 4.93 14.54
C GLU A 43 -0.27 3.83 14.20
N CYS A 44 -1.39 3.75 14.93
CA CYS A 44 -2.47 2.82 14.62
C CYS A 44 -3.12 3.11 13.25
N SER A 45 -3.37 4.38 12.92
CA SER A 45 -3.86 4.77 11.58
C SER A 45 -2.87 4.40 10.47
N LYS A 46 -1.56 4.55 10.70
CA LYS A 46 -0.52 4.15 9.73
C LYS A 46 -0.52 2.63 9.51
N LEU A 47 -0.61 1.83 10.58
CA LEU A 47 -0.69 0.38 10.47
C LEU A 47 -1.92 -0.06 9.66
N LEU A 48 -3.07 0.55 9.89
CA LEU A 48 -4.28 0.30 9.09
C LEU A 48 -4.10 0.68 7.61
N MET A 49 -3.44 1.80 7.33
CA MET A 49 -3.12 2.19 5.94
C MET A 49 -2.16 1.22 5.27
N MET A 50 -1.13 0.73 5.97
CA MET A 50 -0.21 -0.28 5.44
C MET A 50 -0.94 -1.59 5.15
N MET A 51 -1.81 -2.04 6.06
CA MET A 51 -2.61 -3.24 5.88
C MET A 51 -3.57 -3.11 4.68
N GLY A 52 -4.22 -1.95 4.51
CA GLY A 52 -5.06 -1.66 3.35
C GLY A 52 -4.28 -1.65 2.03
N ALA A 53 -3.08 -1.06 2.01
CA ALA A 53 -2.23 -1.02 0.83
C ALA A 53 -1.74 -2.43 0.44
N LEU A 54 -1.35 -3.26 1.41
CA LEU A 54 -0.98 -4.66 1.18
C LEU A 54 -2.16 -5.46 0.62
N MET A 55 -3.37 -5.28 1.15
CA MET A 55 -4.57 -5.92 0.60
C MET A 55 -4.82 -5.57 -0.87
N ILE A 56 -4.58 -4.31 -1.27
CA ILE A 56 -4.73 -3.87 -2.66
C ILE A 56 -3.66 -4.51 -3.56
N ILE A 57 -2.41 -4.58 -3.11
CA ILE A 57 -1.30 -5.16 -3.90
C ILE A 57 -1.51 -6.66 -4.15
N PHE A 58 -2.03 -7.39 -3.15
CA PHE A 58 -2.20 -8.84 -3.23
C PHE A 58 -3.58 -9.31 -3.74
N ALA A 59 -4.56 -8.41 -3.92
CA ALA A 59 -5.89 -8.73 -4.41
C ALA A 59 -5.89 -9.12 -5.91
N LEU A 60 -6.69 -10.15 -6.23
CA LEU A 60 -7.01 -10.52 -7.62
C LEU A 60 -7.80 -9.40 -8.33
N THR A 61 -7.57 -9.24 -9.63
CA THR A 61 -8.39 -8.33 -10.46
C THR A 61 -9.45 -9.16 -11.21
N LYS A 62 -10.71 -8.69 -11.22
CA LYS A 62 -11.78 -9.34 -12.02
C LYS A 62 -11.36 -9.24 -13.50
N ASN A 63 -11.16 -10.38 -14.18
CA ASN A 63 -10.63 -10.52 -15.56
C ASN A 63 -9.09 -10.56 -15.71
N GLU A 64 -8.43 -11.34 -14.86
CA GLU A 64 -6.98 -11.52 -14.87
C GLU A 64 -6.51 -12.33 -16.10
N ASN A 65 -5.69 -11.73 -16.94
CA ASN A 65 -5.07 -12.35 -18.11
C ASN A 65 -3.54 -12.40 -17.92
N LYS A 66 -2.82 -13.23 -18.69
CA LYS A 66 -1.37 -13.46 -18.51
C LYS A 66 -0.53 -12.16 -18.45
N GLU A 67 -0.91 -11.13 -19.19
CA GLU A 67 -0.22 -9.83 -19.17
C GLU A 67 -0.44 -9.02 -17.88
N ILE A 68 -1.66 -9.05 -17.32
CA ILE A 68 -1.97 -8.37 -16.05
C ILE A 68 -1.30 -9.11 -14.88
N GLU A 69 -1.22 -10.45 -14.97
CA GLU A 69 -0.46 -11.26 -14.03
C GLU A 69 1.03 -10.90 -14.05
N GLN A 70 1.63 -10.70 -15.23
CA GLN A 70 3.02 -10.26 -15.37
C GLN A 70 3.27 -8.86 -14.78
N VAL A 71 2.37 -7.90 -15.03
CA VAL A 71 2.45 -6.54 -14.45
C VAL A 71 2.39 -6.60 -12.93
N ARG A 72 1.44 -7.36 -12.36
CA ARG A 72 1.37 -7.56 -10.91
C ARG A 72 2.63 -8.22 -10.37
N ASN A 73 3.13 -9.26 -11.04
CA ASN A 73 4.31 -9.99 -10.56
C ASN A 73 5.57 -9.11 -10.60
N LYS A 74 5.69 -8.23 -11.60
CA LYS A 74 6.77 -7.23 -11.67
C LYS A 74 6.62 -6.18 -10.57
N ALA A 75 5.43 -5.64 -10.36
CA ALA A 75 5.14 -4.68 -9.28
C ALA A 75 5.38 -5.28 -7.89
N THR A 76 4.93 -6.52 -7.65
CA THR A 76 5.11 -7.25 -6.38
C THR A 76 6.59 -7.53 -6.12
N ARG A 77 7.35 -7.93 -7.15
CA ARG A 77 8.79 -8.16 -7.03
C ARG A 77 9.54 -6.86 -6.73
N ASN A 78 9.14 -5.75 -7.35
CA ASN A 78 9.71 -4.44 -7.08
C ASN A 78 9.38 -3.97 -5.66
N ALA A 79 8.13 -4.18 -5.23
CA ALA A 79 7.68 -3.91 -3.88
C ALA A 79 8.56 -4.66 -2.87
N ILE A 80 8.65 -6.00 -2.97
CA ILE A 80 9.44 -6.85 -2.07
C ILE A 80 10.93 -6.44 -2.04
N PHE A 81 11.54 -6.19 -3.20
CA PHE A 81 12.95 -5.81 -3.27
C PHE A 81 13.25 -4.50 -2.52
N LEU A 82 12.40 -3.49 -2.72
CA LEU A 82 12.53 -2.22 -2.02
C LEU A 82 12.12 -2.31 -0.55
N THR A 83 11.17 -3.18 -0.17
CA THR A 83 10.87 -3.47 1.25
C THR A 83 12.12 -3.98 1.97
N VAL A 84 12.85 -4.91 1.35
CA VAL A 84 14.10 -5.45 1.90
C VAL A 84 15.16 -4.35 2.02
N LEU A 85 15.31 -3.51 1.00
CA LEU A 85 16.26 -2.39 1.02
C LEU A 85 15.91 -1.36 2.11
N PHE A 86 14.61 -1.08 2.30
CA PHE A 86 14.13 -0.19 3.35
C PHE A 86 14.35 -0.75 4.75
N ILE A 87 14.04 -2.03 4.99
CA ILE A 87 14.30 -2.70 6.27
C ILE A 87 15.80 -2.73 6.55
N PHE A 88 16.62 -3.05 5.55
CA PHE A 88 18.08 -3.08 5.68
C PHE A 88 18.67 -1.68 5.96
N GLY A 89 18.23 -0.66 5.24
CA GLY A 89 18.61 0.73 5.50
C GLY A 89 18.15 1.22 6.88
N GLY A 90 16.94 0.83 7.31
CA GLY A 90 16.44 1.10 8.65
C GLY A 90 17.28 0.44 9.74
N MET A 91 17.69 -0.81 9.56
CA MET A 91 18.59 -1.49 10.49
C MET A 91 19.96 -0.81 10.56
N LEU A 92 20.54 -0.41 9.42
CA LEU A 92 21.81 0.33 9.38
C LEU A 92 21.71 1.70 10.05
N TYR A 93 20.62 2.43 9.83
CA TYR A 93 20.38 3.74 10.45
C TYR A 93 20.23 3.63 11.97
N ARG A 94 19.53 2.59 12.47
CA ARG A 94 19.41 2.31 13.91
C ARG A 94 20.77 2.00 14.55
N VAL A 95 21.63 1.26 13.86
CA VAL A 95 22.99 0.98 14.32
C VAL A 95 23.85 2.25 14.34
N ALA A 96 23.65 3.18 13.39
CA ALA A 96 24.42 4.42 13.30
C ALA A 96 24.01 5.49 14.34
N GLN A 97 22.73 5.59 14.70
CA GLN A 97 22.25 6.58 15.67
C GLN A 97 22.07 6.06 17.10
N GLY A 98 22.11 4.74 17.32
CA GLY A 98 21.93 4.15 18.65
C GLY A 98 20.53 4.31 19.23
N ASP A 99 19.57 4.83 18.45
CA ASP A 99 18.20 5.12 18.87
C ASP A 99 17.18 4.26 18.11
N LEU A 100 16.19 3.75 18.85
CA LEU A 100 15.28 2.69 18.42
C LEU A 100 13.97 3.24 17.82
N LEU A 101 13.73 4.55 17.87
CA LEU A 101 12.37 5.10 17.76
C LEU A 101 12.02 5.82 16.45
N SER A 102 12.97 6.17 15.57
CA SER A 102 12.62 7.00 14.40
C SER A 102 13.26 6.58 13.08
N VAL A 103 13.23 5.29 12.73
CA VAL A 103 13.23 4.97 11.29
C VAL A 103 11.84 5.30 10.80
N ASP A 104 11.73 6.44 10.13
CA ASP A 104 10.50 7.12 9.77
C ASP A 104 9.54 6.21 8.97
N SER A 105 8.57 5.63 9.67
CA SER A 105 7.48 4.77 9.18
C SER A 105 6.71 5.40 8.00
N SER A 106 6.77 6.73 7.88
CA SER A 106 6.15 7.49 6.78
C SER A 106 6.78 7.17 5.42
N SER A 107 8.08 6.88 5.37
CA SER A 107 8.79 6.55 4.13
C SER A 107 8.31 5.22 3.52
N PHE A 108 8.05 4.23 4.38
CA PHE A 108 7.47 2.95 3.94
C PHE A 108 6.03 3.12 3.46
N LEU A 109 5.25 3.99 4.11
CA LEU A 109 3.88 4.30 3.71
C LEU A 109 3.83 5.00 2.35
N ILE A 110 4.67 6.02 2.13
CA ILE A 110 4.81 6.70 0.82
C ILE A 110 5.21 5.68 -0.26
N PHE A 111 6.15 4.79 0.05
CA PHE A 111 6.58 3.73 -0.85
C PHE A 111 5.43 2.78 -1.22
N LEU A 112 4.65 2.30 -0.24
CA LEU A 112 3.49 1.45 -0.48
C LEU A 112 2.44 2.15 -1.36
N ILE A 113 2.19 3.44 -1.14
CA ILE A 113 1.27 4.23 -1.97
C ILE A 113 1.77 4.30 -3.42
N LEU A 114 3.07 4.55 -3.65
CA LEU A 114 3.64 4.57 -5.00
C LEU A 114 3.50 3.21 -5.69
N ASN A 115 3.66 2.09 -4.98
CA ASN A 115 3.45 0.76 -5.55
C ASN A 115 1.98 0.49 -5.90
N VAL A 116 1.05 0.91 -5.04
CA VAL A 116 -0.39 0.84 -5.31
C VAL A 116 -0.75 1.66 -6.56
N LEU A 117 -0.23 2.88 -6.68
CA LEU A 117 -0.43 3.74 -7.86
C LEU A 117 0.14 3.09 -9.12
N CYS A 118 1.38 2.58 -9.08
CA CYS A 118 2.00 1.88 -10.21
C CYS A 118 1.20 0.66 -10.65
N LEU A 119 0.64 -0.12 -9.71
CA LEU A 119 -0.22 -1.26 -10.01
C LEU A 119 -1.53 -0.84 -10.68
N GLU A 120 -2.19 0.20 -10.15
CA GLU A 120 -3.41 0.78 -10.73
C GLU A 120 -3.18 1.31 -12.14
N PHE A 121 -2.12 2.09 -12.34
CA PHE A 121 -1.75 2.60 -13.67
C PHE A 121 -1.41 1.47 -14.64
N GLY A 122 -0.68 0.45 -14.19
CA GLY A 122 -0.33 -0.71 -15.01
C GLY A 122 -1.57 -1.47 -15.51
N ILE A 123 -2.57 -1.66 -14.64
CA ILE A 123 -3.83 -2.33 -14.99
C ILE A 123 -4.67 -1.48 -15.94
N LYS A 124 -4.78 -0.17 -15.68
CA LYS A 124 -5.50 0.76 -16.57
C LYS A 124 -4.84 0.85 -17.95
N LYS A 125 -3.50 0.91 -18.00
CA LYS A 125 -2.74 0.91 -19.26
C LYS A 125 -2.99 -0.37 -20.07
N ALA A 126 -2.90 -1.55 -19.45
CA ALA A 126 -3.16 -2.82 -20.12
C ALA A 126 -4.61 -2.91 -20.67
N THR A 127 -5.56 -2.27 -20.00
CA THR A 127 -6.96 -2.18 -20.45
C THR A 127 -7.10 -1.26 -21.67
N VAL A 128 -6.44 -0.10 -21.64
CA VAL A 128 -6.44 0.87 -22.75
C VAL A 128 -5.74 0.31 -23.99
N ASP A 129 -4.57 -0.33 -23.84
CA ASP A 129 -3.85 -0.96 -24.96
C ASP A 129 -4.72 -2.00 -25.67
N ARG A 130 -5.57 -2.72 -24.94
CA ARG A 130 -6.54 -3.65 -25.54
C ARG A 130 -7.66 -2.96 -26.29
N LEU A 131 -8.23 -1.88 -25.74
CA LEU A 131 -9.29 -1.13 -26.39
C LEU A 131 -8.79 -0.56 -27.73
N PHE A 132 -7.56 -0.02 -27.76
CA PHE A 132 -6.94 0.46 -28.99
C PHE A 132 -6.63 -0.66 -29.98
N LYS A 133 -6.08 -1.82 -29.55
CA LYS A 133 -5.88 -2.98 -30.43
C LYS A 133 -7.19 -3.56 -30.98
N ARG A 134 -8.32 -3.40 -30.27
CA ARG A 134 -9.63 -3.87 -30.71
C ARG A 134 -10.31 -2.93 -31.71
N ASN A 135 -10.05 -1.62 -31.63
CA ASN A 135 -10.56 -0.62 -32.57
C ASN A 135 -9.68 -0.43 -33.83
N GLY A 136 -8.47 -0.98 -33.85
CA GLY A 136 -7.55 -0.94 -35.00
C GLY A 136 -7.70 -2.12 -35.98
N ARG A 137 -8.75 -2.93 -35.85
CA ARG A 137 -9.19 -3.95 -36.81
C ARG A 137 -10.62 -3.65 -37.23
#